data_AF-F0T0J0-F1
#
_entry.id   AF-F0T0J0-F1
#
_cell.length_a   1.000
_cell.length_b   1.000
_cell.length_c   1.000
_cell.angle_alpha   90.00
_cell.angle_beta   90.00
_cell.angle_gamma   90.00
#
_symmetry.space_group_name_H-M   'P 1'
#
loop_
_entity.id
_entity.type
_entity.pdbx_description
1 polymer ?
#
loop_
_entity_poly.entity_id
_entity_poly.type
_entity_poly.pdbx_seq_one_letter_code
_entity_poly.pdbx_strand_id
1 'polypeptide(L)' 'MKQPSLDILMTKVDSKYTLVVTAAKRARVVMDKFDAEELDENKPVSVALAEIAGGKISYELVREGTK' A
#
# COMPACT_ATOMS: atom_id res chain seq x y z
N MET A 1 -9.10 -3.18 14.73
CA MET A 1 -8.36 -2.91 13.48
C MET A 1 -8.86 -3.89 12.42
N LYS A 2 -9.61 -3.45 11.41
CA LYS A 2 -10.05 -4.31 10.30
C LYS A 2 -9.07 -4.15 9.15
N GLN A 3 -8.10 -5.06 9.03
CA GLN A 3 -7.26 -5.13 7.84
C GLN A 3 -7.99 -5.97 6.78
N PRO A 4 -7.89 -5.60 5.49
CA PRO A 4 -8.40 -6.44 4.42
C PRO A 4 -7.72 -7.82 4.45
N SER A 5 -8.44 -8.87 4.04
CA SER A 5 -7.85 -10.21 4.01
C SER A 5 -6.69 -10.25 3.03
N LEU A 6 -5.65 -11.01 3.41
CA LEU A 6 -4.45 -11.17 2.59
C LEU A 6 -4.80 -11.70 1.20
N ASP A 7 -5.79 -12.58 1.10
CA ASP A 7 -6.24 -13.14 -0.18
C ASP A 7 -6.71 -12.04 -1.15
N ILE A 8 -7.48 -11.05 -0.67
CA ILE A 8 -7.93 -9.92 -1.50
C ILE A 8 -6.73 -9.11 -1.98
N LEU A 9 -5.79 -8.82 -1.09
CA LEU A 9 -4.59 -8.06 -1.43
C LEU A 9 -3.73 -8.80 -2.47
N MET A 10 -3.67 -10.12 -2.39
CA MET A 10 -2.92 -10.95 -3.35
C MET A 10 -3.56 -11.04 -4.72
N THR A 11 -4.86 -10.75 -4.87
CA THR A 11 -5.46 -10.56 -6.20
C THR A 11 -5.04 -9.26 -6.88
N LYS A 12 -4.43 -8.32 -6.14
CA LYS A 12 -4.06 -6.99 -6.63
C LYS A 12 -2.57 -6.83 -6.91
N VAL A 13 -1.74 -7.78 -6.45
CA VAL A 13 -0.28 -7.71 -6.59
C VAL A 13 0.33 -9.08 -6.87
N ASP A 14 1.39 -9.11 -7.68
CA ASP A 14 2.01 -10.35 -8.16
C ASP A 14 2.65 -11.21 -7.06
N SER A 15 3.09 -10.60 -5.96
CA SER A 15 3.85 -11.28 -4.92
C SER A 15 3.69 -10.62 -3.55
N LYS A 16 3.84 -11.43 -2.49
CA LYS A 16 3.90 -10.96 -1.10
C LYS A 16 4.96 -9.89 -0.89
N TYR A 17 6.10 -10.00 -1.57
CA TYR A 17 7.16 -8.99 -1.48
C TYR A 17 6.73 -7.66 -2.12
N THR A 18 6.08 -7.71 -3.29
CA THR A 18 5.51 -6.54 -3.95
C THR A 18 4.45 -5.88 -3.07
N LEU A 19 3.60 -6.66 -2.41
CA LEU A 19 2.60 -6.15 -1.47
C LEU A 19 3.25 -5.32 -0.36
N VAL A 20 4.27 -5.89 0.30
CA VAL A 20 4.96 -5.24 1.43
C VAL A 20 5.64 -3.95 0.98
N VAL A 21 6.38 -3.99 -0.12
CA VAL A 21 7.10 -2.82 -0.65
C VAL A 21 6.12 -1.73 -1.08
N THR A 22 5.03 -2.09 -1.77
CA THR A 22 4.03 -1.14 -2.25
C THR A 22 3.27 -0.51 -1.08
N ALA A 23 2.87 -1.30 -0.10
CA ALA A 23 2.22 -0.81 1.11
C ALA A 23 3.14 0.12 1.91
N ALA A 24 4.42 -0.22 2.08
CA ALA A 24 5.39 0.60 2.80
C ALA A 24 5.65 1.94 2.08
N LYS A 25 5.87 1.90 0.76
CA LYS A 25 6.04 3.12 -0.05
C LYS A 25 4.82 4.03 0.07
N ARG A 26 3.62 3.45 -0.04
CA ARG A 26 2.38 4.22 0.09
C ARG A 26 2.20 4.79 1.50
N ALA A 27 2.45 3.98 2.53
CA ALA A 27 2.33 4.42 3.92
C ALA A 27 3.21 5.66 4.18
N ARG A 28 4.40 5.73 3.59
CA ARG A 28 5.27 6.91 3.70
C ARG A 28 4.65 8.16 3.06
N VAL A 29 4.04 8.03 1.87
CA VAL A 29 3.32 9.14 1.22
C VAL A 29 2.11 9.59 2.04
N VAL A 30 1.44 8.66 2.72
CA VAL A 30 0.36 8.98 3.66
C VAL A 30 0.94 9.74 4.86
N MET A 31 2.05 9.29 5.45
CA MET A 31 2.71 10.02 6.55
C MET A 31 3.12 11.44 6.16
N ASP A 32 3.57 11.67 4.93
CA ASP A 32 3.97 13.00 4.46
C ASP A 32 2.76 13.91 4.15
N LYS A 33 1.54 13.34 4.01
CA LYS A 33 0.32 14.07 3.62
C LYS A 33 -0.58 14.46 4.77
N PHE A 34 -0.53 13.73 5.88
CA PHE A 34 -1.41 13.90 7.03
C PHE A 34 -0.60 14.43 8.21
N ASP A 35 -1.20 15.33 8.99
CA ASP A 35 -0.58 15.83 10.21
C ASP A 35 -0.55 14.76 11.31
N ALA A 36 0.30 14.94 12.31
CA ALA A 36 0.53 13.95 13.36
C ALA A 36 -0.77 13.56 14.11
N GLU A 37 -1.71 14.49 14.28
CA GLU A 37 -3.00 14.23 14.92
C GLU A 37 -3.90 13.31 14.07
N GLU A 38 -3.87 13.44 12.73
CA GLU A 38 -4.69 12.63 11.82
C GLU A 38 -4.14 11.21 11.63
N LEU A 39 -2.82 11.04 11.79
CA LEU A 39 -2.12 9.75 11.68
C LEU A 39 -2.39 8.81 12.85
N ASP A 40 -2.75 9.34 14.02
CA ASP A 40 -3.03 8.53 15.22
C ASP A 40 -4.37 7.76 15.06
N GLU A 41 -5.35 8.40 14.40
CA GLU A 41 -6.60 7.75 13.98
C GLU A 41 -6.40 6.89 12.71
N ASN A 42 -5.63 7.39 11.74
CA ASN A 42 -5.43 6.75 10.45
C ASN A 42 -4.03 6.15 10.34
N LYS A 43 -3.84 4.96 10.93
CA LYS A 43 -2.55 4.29 10.85
C LYS A 43 -2.12 4.14 9.38
N PRO A 44 -0.97 4.71 8.97
CA PRO A 44 -0.66 4.89 7.55
C PRO A 44 -0.55 3.58 6.77
N VAL A 45 -0.09 2.51 7.41
CA VAL A 45 -0.06 1.16 6.81
C VAL A 45 -1.47 0.60 6.60
N SER A 46 -2.39 0.82 7.54
CA SER A 46 -3.79 0.39 7.39
C SER A 46 -4.49 1.12 6.25
N VAL A 47 -4.24 2.42 6.10
CA VAL A 47 -4.73 3.21 4.97
C VAL A 47 -4.19 2.67 3.66
N ALA A 48 -2.87 2.45 3.57
CA ALA A 48 -2.23 1.91 2.38
C ALA A 48 -2.81 0.53 1.97
N LEU A 49 -3.02 -0.37 2.92
CA LEU A 49 -3.63 -1.68 2.65
C LEU A 49 -5.08 -1.55 2.19
N ALA A 50 -5.86 -0.64 2.77
CA ALA A 50 -7.24 -0.38 2.34
C ALA A 50 -7.31 0.19 0.91
N GLU A 51 -6.38 1.08 0.55
CA GLU A 51 -6.28 1.63 -0.80
C GLU A 51 -5.87 0.58 -1.84
N ILE A 52 -4.95 -0.32 -1.49
CA ILE A 52 -4.56 -1.45 -2.34
C ILE A 52 -5.76 -2.40 -2.52
N ALA A 53 -6.44 -2.77 -1.44
CA ALA A 53 -7.63 -3.63 -1.51
C ALA A 53 -8.75 -3.01 -2.35
N GLY A 54 -8.93 -1.68 -2.26
CA GLY A 54 -9.88 -0.92 -3.08
C GLY A 54 -9.44 -0.69 -4.53
N GLY A 55 -8.25 -1.16 -4.93
CA GLY A 55 -7.73 -0.97 -6.29
C GLY A 55 -7.41 0.48 -6.64
N LYS A 56 -7.26 1.37 -5.64
CA LYS A 56 -6.90 2.78 -5.85
C LYS A 56 -5.41 2.97 -6.16
N ILE A 57 -4.59 1.95 -5.91
CA ILE A 57 -3.16 1.96 -6.13
C ILE A 57 -2.79 0.80 -7.03
N SER A 58 -2.21 1.13 -8.18
CA SER A 58 -1.50 0.21 -9.06
C SER A 58 0.01 0.37 -8.81
N TYR A 59 0.73 -0.74 -8.76
CA TYR A 59 2.19 -0.71 -8.86
C TYR A 59 2.56 -0.94 -10.32
N GLU A 60 3.51 -0.17 -10.83
CA GLU A 60 4.17 -0.50 -12.08
C GLU A 60 5.49 -1.17 -11.74
N LEU A 61 5.64 -2.42 -12.18
CA LEU A 61 6.96 -3.03 -12.29
C LEU A 61 7.66 -2.34 -13.45
N VAL A 62 8.57 -1.43 -13.14
CA VAL A 62 9.54 -0.96 -14.11
C VAL A 62 10.41 -2.17 -14.44
N ARG A 63 10.06 -2.89 -15.51
CA ARG A 63 10.96 -3.85 -16.13
C ARG A 63 12.07 -3.03 -16.75
N GLU A 64 13.09 -2.69 -15.97
CA GLU A 64 14.37 -2.20 -16.50
C GLU A 64 14.98 -3.32 -17.35
N GLY A 65 14.52 -3.42 -18.59
CA GLY A 65 15.25 -3.99 -19.70
C GLY A 65 15.75 -2.82 -20.52
N THR A 66 16.85 -2.19 -20.10
CA THR A 66 17.60 -1.31 -20.98
C THR A 66 18.96 -1.96 -21.23
N LYS A 67 19.20 -2.14 -22.53
CA LYS A 67 20.25 -2.89 -23.20
C LYS A 67 21.59 -2.18 -23.10
#